data_AF-A0A8H4W831-F1
#
_entry.id   AF-A0A8H4W831-F1
#
_cell.length_a   1.000
_cell.length_b   1.000
_cell.length_c   1.000
_cell.angle_alpha   90.00
_cell.angle_beta   90.00
_cell.angle_gamma   90.00
#
_symmetry.space_group_name_H-M   'P 1'
#
loop_
_entity.id
_entity.type
_entity.pdbx_description
1 polymer ?
#
loop_
_entity_poly.entity_id
_entity_poly.type
_entity_poly.pdbx_seq_one_letter_code
_entity_poly.pdbx_strand_id
1 'polypeptide(L)'
;MPRAKRPLEEVDPNPSRSVPKPKHSKNHPAEGPGRRSSRRINRDENEQALQIQTEASTAERPSKRVSRGGCDERNEEKLNKQTKITPVGENGGPSSEGGYEKRNEMELREMLRNRGLRDTGFKDDLVKRLQTHDEEVEKRVERHKSRQETVTEDTINYHTKDNSKLQTLLRDRRLPQDGTREEMIKRLERVPANYDNLTAEEITHMLIARGLKMTALGSKDIKIKRLKLNDEMDRNTGNSAESVLYGQLFAYEWMTTHAPKDLEDAKSSQKYANWHADRLLKLLKERKLVCKGSKEQQIKRLRDDDLKRVSKKCKEVTTKYVSFKAELEERVGHPIDCKVSDHEDNLHRSKDYALQEAAKAQKGKAKFPTCEYDWKDSRWAPKTERELGDMCHRMGMEGWGANKAAYIKWLETGSIEYEDHSLGSLEELCSKRGIKKKSTDKKTVLIRLLREADESEAA
;
A
#
# COMPACT_ATOMS: atom_id res chain seq x y z
N MET A 1 -6.11 46.08 42.56
CA MET A 1 -6.41 47.44 42.02
C MET A 1 -7.67 47.34 41.17
N PRO A 2 -8.85 47.84 41.60
CA PRO A 2 -10.07 47.72 40.80
C PRO A 2 -10.19 48.90 39.83
N ARG A 3 -10.40 48.63 38.53
CA ARG A 3 -10.70 49.66 37.54
C ARG A 3 -12.19 49.64 37.17
N ALA A 4 -12.72 50.87 37.15
CA ALA A 4 -14.11 51.28 37.13
C ALA A 4 -14.90 50.87 35.89
N LYS A 5 -16.20 50.63 36.12
CA LYS A 5 -17.28 50.65 35.11
C LYS A 5 -17.60 52.09 34.71
N ARG A 6 -17.94 52.30 33.44
CA ARG A 6 -18.58 53.52 32.89
C ARG A 6 -19.51 53.15 31.71
N PRO A 7 -20.48 54.00 31.35
CA PRO A 7 -21.90 53.63 31.41
C PRO A 7 -22.62 53.59 30.05
N LEU A 8 -23.83 53.02 30.10
CA LEU A 8 -24.88 53.01 29.07
C LEU A 8 -25.37 54.43 28.77
N GLU A 9 -25.45 54.79 27.49
CA GLU A 9 -26.28 55.90 27.00
C GLU A 9 -27.60 55.34 26.45
N GLU A 10 -28.69 55.89 26.98
CA GLU A 10 -30.06 55.78 26.50
C GLU A 10 -30.23 56.61 25.21
N VAL A 11 -30.92 56.06 24.22
CA VAL A 11 -31.57 56.84 23.15
C VAL A 11 -33.01 56.35 23.02
N ASP A 12 -33.91 57.27 23.34
CA ASP A 12 -35.37 57.19 23.33
C ASP A 12 -35.94 57.42 21.89
N PRO A 13 -37.27 57.43 21.64
CA PRO A 13 -37.86 56.65 20.56
C PRO A 13 -38.44 57.48 19.39
N ASN A 14 -38.63 56.78 18.25
CA ASN A 14 -39.64 56.92 17.17
C ASN A 14 -40.49 58.23 17.10
N PRO A 15 -40.76 58.84 15.92
CA PRO A 15 -41.78 58.27 15.01
C PRO A 15 -41.67 58.57 13.49
N SER A 16 -42.25 57.66 12.70
CA SER A 16 -43.10 57.88 11.50
C SER A 16 -42.63 58.83 10.38
N ARG A 17 -42.37 58.27 9.18
CA ARG A 17 -42.78 58.95 7.94
C ARG A 17 -43.02 58.02 6.75
N SER A 18 -44.07 58.39 6.04
CA SER A 18 -44.79 57.81 4.93
C SER A 18 -44.06 57.76 3.58
N VAL A 19 -44.39 56.70 2.84
CA VAL A 19 -44.44 56.46 1.38
C VAL A 19 -44.19 57.66 0.44
N PRO A 20 -43.45 57.45 -0.66
CA PRO A 20 -44.11 57.48 -1.98
C PRO A 20 -43.66 56.37 -2.95
N LYS A 21 -44.64 55.74 -3.64
CA LYS A 21 -44.48 55.14 -4.99
C LYS A 21 -44.42 56.29 -6.04
N PRO A 22 -44.22 56.09 -7.36
CA PRO A 22 -43.96 54.87 -8.17
C PRO A 22 -42.80 55.04 -9.19
N LYS A 23 -42.46 53.99 -9.96
CA LYS A 23 -42.39 54.03 -11.45
C LYS A 23 -42.01 52.66 -12.05
N HIS A 24 -42.65 52.39 -13.19
CA HIS A 24 -42.51 51.23 -14.07
C HIS A 24 -41.07 50.97 -14.53
N SER A 25 -40.68 49.70 -14.62
CA SER A 25 -39.67 49.27 -15.61
C SER A 25 -39.77 47.77 -15.95
N LYS A 26 -40.12 47.56 -17.22
CA LYS A 26 -39.78 46.51 -18.19
C LYS A 26 -39.16 45.19 -17.74
N ASN A 27 -39.81 44.13 -18.23
CA ASN A 27 -39.33 42.77 -18.42
C ASN A 27 -37.96 42.71 -19.13
N HIS A 28 -37.03 41.96 -18.56
CA HIS A 28 -35.95 41.25 -19.26
C HIS A 28 -35.66 39.94 -18.50
N PRO A 29 -35.60 38.77 -19.16
CA PRO A 29 -35.08 37.56 -18.56
C PRO A 29 -33.55 37.59 -18.57
N ALA A 30 -32.94 37.46 -17.39
CA ALA A 30 -31.49 37.40 -17.21
C ALA A 30 -30.96 36.00 -17.53
N GLU A 31 -30.06 35.93 -18.50
CA GLU A 31 -29.17 34.81 -18.76
C GLU A 31 -28.19 34.64 -17.59
N GLY A 32 -28.08 33.42 -17.06
CA GLY A 32 -27.09 33.07 -16.05
C GLY A 32 -25.69 32.87 -16.66
N PRO A 33 -24.60 33.32 -16.01
CA PRO A 33 -23.25 33.13 -16.51
C PRO A 33 -22.75 31.71 -16.22
N GLY A 34 -22.67 30.88 -17.27
CA GLY A 34 -21.97 29.59 -17.24
C GLY A 34 -20.46 29.77 -17.12
N ARG A 35 -19.90 29.41 -15.96
CA ARG A 35 -18.45 29.29 -15.74
C ARG A 35 -17.88 28.11 -16.53
N ARG A 36 -17.28 28.36 -17.70
CA ARG A 36 -16.35 27.43 -18.36
C ARG A 36 -14.96 27.61 -17.75
N SER A 37 -14.54 26.64 -16.93
CA SER A 37 -13.16 26.52 -16.47
C SER A 37 -12.35 25.74 -17.49
N SER A 38 -11.38 26.41 -18.10
CA SER A 38 -10.41 25.85 -19.03
C SER A 38 -9.40 24.97 -18.27
N ARG A 39 -9.41 23.66 -18.51
CA ARG A 39 -8.24 22.79 -18.26
C ARG A 39 -7.52 22.53 -19.58
N ARG A 40 -6.51 23.36 -19.87
CA ARG A 40 -5.33 22.94 -20.64
C ARG A 40 -4.37 22.31 -19.65
N ILE A 41 -4.02 21.04 -19.83
CA ILE A 41 -2.88 20.41 -19.16
C ILE A 41 -1.98 19.84 -20.25
N ASN A 42 -0.69 20.04 -20.01
CA ASN A 42 0.45 20.02 -20.92
C ASN A 42 0.71 18.65 -21.55
N ARG A 43 1.08 18.68 -22.84
CA ARG A 43 1.47 17.51 -23.64
C ARG A 43 2.99 17.37 -23.80
N ASP A 44 3.76 18.34 -23.29
CA ASP A 44 5.18 18.49 -23.62
C ASP A 44 6.14 17.89 -22.56
N GLU A 45 5.62 17.39 -21.43
CA GLU A 45 6.47 16.77 -20.39
C GLU A 45 6.80 15.29 -20.65
N ASN A 46 6.10 14.64 -21.60
CA ASN A 46 6.30 13.21 -21.87
C ASN A 46 7.36 12.91 -22.95
N GLU A 47 7.85 13.93 -23.66
CA GLU A 47 8.93 13.77 -24.65
C GLU A 47 10.33 13.92 -24.04
N GLN A 48 10.47 14.62 -22.91
CA GLN A 48 11.78 14.76 -22.24
C GLN A 48 12.24 13.51 -21.47
N ALA A 49 11.32 12.62 -21.08
CA ALA A 49 11.66 11.38 -20.38
C ALA A 49 12.27 10.30 -21.29
N LEU A 50 12.07 10.40 -22.62
CA LEU A 50 12.57 9.42 -23.59
C LEU A 50 13.99 9.72 -24.11
N GLN A 51 14.52 10.92 -23.88
CA GLN A 51 15.84 11.32 -24.38
C GLN A 51 17.00 10.94 -23.44
N ILE A 52 16.74 10.67 -22.16
CA ILE A 52 17.79 10.46 -21.13
C ILE A 52 18.29 9.00 -21.10
N GLN A 53 17.61 8.04 -21.75
CA GLN A 53 18.01 6.63 -21.72
C GLN A 53 18.85 6.16 -22.93
N THR A 54 19.04 7.00 -23.96
CA THR A 54 19.78 6.61 -25.18
C THR A 54 21.29 6.84 -25.14
N GLU A 55 21.86 7.44 -24.09
CA GLU A 55 23.30 7.78 -24.04
C GLU A 55 24.15 6.89 -23.12
N ALA A 56 23.57 5.86 -22.49
CA ALA A 56 24.30 4.99 -21.55
C ALA A 56 24.79 3.64 -22.13
N SER A 57 24.76 3.46 -23.46
CA SER A 57 25.10 2.17 -24.10
C SER A 57 26.16 2.32 -25.19
N THR A 58 27.36 2.75 -24.82
CA THR A 58 28.59 2.54 -25.61
C THR A 58 29.83 2.77 -24.75
N ALA A 59 30.24 1.76 -23.97
CA ALA A 59 31.61 1.63 -23.48
C ALA A 59 31.90 0.17 -23.08
N GLU A 60 32.15 -0.68 -24.08
CA GLU A 60 32.81 -1.97 -23.86
C GLU A 60 34.31 -1.75 -23.63
N ARG A 61 34.86 -2.32 -22.55
CA ARG A 61 36.28 -2.68 -22.42
C ARG A 61 36.39 -4.05 -21.77
N PRO A 62 37.16 -5.00 -22.35
CA PRO A 62 37.37 -6.31 -21.75
C PRO A 62 38.57 -6.25 -20.81
N SER A 63 38.43 -6.74 -19.58
CA SER A 63 39.57 -6.96 -18.69
C SER A 63 39.65 -8.45 -18.32
N LYS A 64 40.57 -9.14 -19.00
CA LYS A 64 41.08 -10.44 -18.60
C LYS A 64 41.87 -10.26 -17.30
N ARG A 65 41.49 -10.97 -16.23
CA ARG A 65 42.43 -11.24 -15.12
C ARG A 65 42.28 -12.66 -14.60
N VAL A 66 43.33 -13.43 -14.87
CA VAL A 66 43.67 -14.70 -14.25
C VAL A 66 44.25 -14.42 -12.86
N SER A 67 43.78 -15.11 -11.83
CA SER A 67 44.54 -15.63 -10.67
C SER A 67 43.56 -16.35 -9.73
N ARG A 68 43.65 -17.68 -9.52
CA ARG A 68 44.55 -18.44 -8.64
C ARG A 68 44.38 -18.15 -7.14
N GLY A 69 44.04 -19.21 -6.40
CA GLY A 69 43.99 -19.33 -4.93
C GLY A 69 42.57 -19.70 -4.49
N GLY A 70 42.25 -20.89 -3.97
CA GLY A 70 43.05 -21.88 -3.26
C GLY A 70 42.60 -21.94 -1.80
N CYS A 71 41.99 -23.07 -1.42
CA CYS A 71 41.80 -23.60 -0.06
C CYS A 71 40.78 -22.89 0.85
N ASP A 72 39.68 -23.58 1.17
CA ASP A 72 39.34 -23.97 2.55
C ASP A 72 38.03 -24.83 2.60
N GLU A 73 38.11 -26.04 2.04
CA GLU A 73 37.22 -27.14 2.41
C GLU A 73 37.76 -27.80 3.69
N ARG A 74 37.47 -27.22 4.86
CA ARG A 74 37.79 -27.86 6.14
C ARG A 74 36.98 -27.27 7.30
N ASN A 75 35.64 -27.29 7.21
CA ASN A 75 34.82 -27.06 8.42
C ASN A 75 33.41 -27.68 8.47
N GLU A 76 33.00 -28.49 7.49
CA GLU A 76 31.67 -29.14 7.54
C GLU A 76 31.67 -30.57 8.14
N GLU A 77 32.84 -31.15 8.45
CA GLU A 77 32.93 -32.55 8.90
C GLU A 77 32.96 -32.75 10.45
N LYS A 78 32.70 -31.69 11.24
CA LYS A 78 32.72 -31.77 12.72
C LYS A 78 31.39 -31.52 13.42
N LEU A 79 30.29 -31.26 12.72
CA LEU A 79 28.95 -31.14 13.33
C LEU A 79 27.98 -32.30 13.05
N ASN A 80 28.40 -33.36 12.33
CA ASN A 80 27.51 -34.47 11.94
C ASN A 80 27.84 -35.83 12.61
N LYS A 81 28.45 -35.82 13.80
CA LYS A 81 28.78 -37.05 14.56
C LYS A 81 27.95 -37.28 15.83
N GLN A 82 26.89 -36.51 16.09
CA GLN A 82 26.14 -36.64 17.36
C GLN A 82 24.65 -36.99 17.25
N THR A 83 24.13 -37.28 16.06
CA THR A 83 22.74 -37.78 15.90
C THR A 83 22.64 -38.81 14.78
N LYS A 84 23.38 -39.92 14.88
CA LYS A 84 23.11 -41.12 14.07
C LYS A 84 21.98 -41.91 14.75
N ILE A 85 20.73 -41.47 14.56
CA ILE A 85 19.57 -42.30 14.84
C ILE A 85 19.50 -43.31 13.70
N THR A 86 19.88 -44.54 14.02
CA THR A 86 19.73 -45.67 13.09
C THR A 86 18.24 -45.99 13.03
N PRO A 87 17.60 -46.00 11.85
CA PRO A 87 16.24 -46.48 11.74
C PRO A 87 16.24 -47.96 12.09
N VAL A 88 15.57 -48.30 13.18
CA VAL A 88 15.30 -49.68 13.55
C VAL A 88 14.46 -50.27 12.43
N GLY A 89 15.02 -51.25 11.73
CA GLY A 89 14.32 -51.98 10.69
C GLY A 89 13.03 -52.60 11.22
N GLU A 90 12.06 -52.72 10.33
CA GLU A 90 10.75 -53.37 10.49
C GLU A 90 10.90 -54.88 10.76
N ASN A 91 11.57 -55.24 11.85
CA ASN A 91 11.53 -56.57 12.43
C ASN A 91 10.58 -56.50 13.61
N GLY A 92 9.47 -57.25 13.49
CA GLY A 92 8.34 -57.32 14.40
C GLY A 92 8.64 -56.90 15.83
N GLY A 93 8.13 -55.73 16.20
CA GLY A 93 8.06 -55.34 17.60
C GLY A 93 7.35 -56.46 18.36
N PRO A 94 7.92 -56.99 19.45
CA PRO A 94 7.14 -57.83 20.32
C PRO A 94 6.01 -56.94 20.86
N SER A 95 4.80 -57.15 20.34
CA SER A 95 3.57 -56.83 21.07
C SER A 95 3.62 -57.65 22.35
N SER A 96 4.35 -57.12 23.33
CA SER A 96 4.64 -57.72 24.61
C SER A 96 3.37 -57.59 25.42
N GLU A 97 2.56 -58.64 25.42
CA GLU A 97 1.36 -58.86 26.26
C GLU A 97 1.71 -58.99 27.77
N GLY A 98 2.78 -58.32 28.17
CA GLY A 98 3.32 -58.21 29.51
C GLY A 98 4.12 -56.93 29.59
N GLY A 99 3.63 -55.97 30.37
CA GLY A 99 4.38 -54.76 30.72
C GLY A 99 5.73 -55.10 31.36
N TYR A 100 6.53 -54.06 31.58
CA TYR A 100 7.88 -54.16 32.17
C TYR A 100 7.92 -54.92 33.50
N GLU A 101 6.79 -55.03 34.19
CA GLU A 101 6.61 -55.75 35.46
C GLU A 101 6.88 -57.26 35.34
N LYS A 102 6.59 -57.86 34.17
CA LYS A 102 6.77 -59.30 33.94
C LYS A 102 8.20 -59.70 33.58
N ARG A 103 9.07 -58.73 33.25
CA ARG A 103 10.46 -58.99 32.87
C ARG A 103 11.33 -59.25 34.08
N ASN A 104 12.38 -60.05 33.90
CA ASN A 104 13.37 -60.25 34.96
C ASN A 104 14.31 -59.04 35.06
N GLU A 105 15.02 -58.91 36.17
CA GLU A 105 15.88 -57.74 36.41
C GLU A 105 17.02 -57.61 35.38
N MET A 106 17.56 -58.74 34.92
CA MET A 106 18.65 -58.77 33.94
C MET A 106 18.21 -58.19 32.59
N GLU A 107 17.02 -58.58 32.12
CA GLU A 107 16.39 -58.06 30.90
C GLU A 107 16.14 -56.55 31.00
N LEU A 108 15.62 -56.08 32.15
CA LEU A 108 15.36 -54.65 32.35
C LEU A 108 16.65 -53.81 32.32
N ARG A 109 17.74 -54.32 32.93
CA ARG A 109 19.06 -53.66 32.88
C ARG A 109 19.62 -53.61 31.46
N GLU A 110 19.45 -54.67 30.69
CA GLU A 110 19.86 -54.71 29.29
C GLU A 110 19.10 -53.70 28.43
N MET A 111 17.77 -53.60 28.61
CA MET A 111 16.95 -52.59 27.91
C MET A 111 17.37 -51.16 28.25
N LEU A 112 17.72 -50.89 29.51
CA LEU A 112 18.23 -49.58 29.94
C LEU A 112 19.58 -49.26 29.30
N ARG A 113 20.52 -50.22 29.26
CA ARG A 113 21.81 -50.05 28.58
C ARG A 113 21.65 -49.78 27.09
N ASN A 114 20.76 -50.52 26.42
CA ASN A 114 20.49 -50.33 25.00
C ASN A 114 19.89 -48.95 24.69
N ARG A 115 19.22 -48.33 25.66
CA ARG A 115 18.65 -46.97 25.57
C ARG A 115 19.58 -45.88 26.14
N GLY A 116 20.79 -46.23 26.59
CA GLY A 116 21.75 -45.29 27.17
C GLY A 116 21.34 -44.74 28.56
N LEU A 117 20.47 -45.45 29.27
CA LEU A 117 19.97 -45.07 30.59
C LEU A 117 20.77 -45.77 31.70
N ARG A 118 20.80 -45.17 32.90
CA ARG A 118 21.42 -45.80 34.08
C ARG A 118 20.69 -47.11 34.40
N ASP A 119 21.45 -48.18 34.61
CA ASP A 119 20.96 -49.55 34.83
C ASP A 119 21.12 -50.04 36.28
N THR A 120 21.28 -49.11 37.24
CA THR A 120 21.40 -49.38 38.68
C THR A 120 20.07 -49.22 39.42
N GLY A 121 19.87 -49.92 40.54
CA GLY A 121 18.68 -49.83 41.40
C GLY A 121 17.95 -51.17 41.54
N PHE A 122 16.83 -51.17 42.27
CA PHE A 122 15.95 -52.33 42.39
C PHE A 122 15.05 -52.46 41.16
N LYS A 123 14.45 -53.64 40.95
CA LYS A 123 13.59 -53.93 39.79
C LYS A 123 12.55 -52.83 39.51
N ASP A 124 11.88 -52.34 40.55
CA ASP A 124 10.86 -51.29 40.43
C ASP A 124 11.43 -49.96 39.90
N ASP A 125 12.67 -49.63 40.30
CA ASP A 125 13.36 -48.44 39.79
C ASP A 125 13.68 -48.57 38.30
N LEU A 126 14.04 -49.77 37.84
CA LEU A 126 14.35 -50.04 36.43
C LEU A 126 13.08 -49.95 35.56
N VAL A 127 11.98 -50.53 36.03
CA VAL A 127 10.66 -50.47 35.38
C VAL A 127 10.21 -49.01 35.23
N LYS A 128 10.22 -48.24 36.32
CA LYS A 128 9.80 -46.84 36.31
C LYS A 128 10.63 -46.00 35.34
N ARG A 129 11.93 -46.27 35.23
CA ARG A 129 12.85 -45.53 34.35
C ARG A 129 12.59 -45.84 32.87
N LEU A 130 12.29 -47.09 32.52
CA LEU A 130 11.90 -47.47 31.16
C LEU A 130 10.55 -46.86 30.77
N GLN A 131 9.56 -46.91 31.66
CA GLN A 131 8.24 -46.28 31.44
C GLN A 131 8.37 -44.77 31.23
N THR A 132 9.10 -44.08 32.11
CA THR A 132 9.30 -42.62 32.01
C THR A 132 9.98 -42.25 30.69
N HIS A 133 11.00 -43.00 30.29
CA HIS A 133 11.70 -42.74 29.03
C HIS A 133 10.79 -42.97 27.81
N ASP A 134 9.99 -44.03 27.79
CA ASP A 134 9.10 -44.29 26.66
C ASP A 134 7.98 -43.26 26.57
N GLU A 135 7.42 -42.83 27.70
CA GLU A 135 6.48 -41.70 27.73
C GLU A 135 7.12 -40.40 27.23
N GLU A 136 8.40 -40.15 27.56
CA GLU A 136 9.12 -38.97 27.06
C GLU A 136 9.40 -39.06 25.56
N VAL A 137 9.75 -40.24 25.05
CA VAL A 137 9.95 -40.50 23.62
C VAL A 137 8.63 -40.32 22.87
N GLU A 138 7.53 -40.89 23.37
CA GLU A 138 6.20 -40.74 22.80
C GLU A 138 5.76 -39.27 22.78
N LYS A 139 5.94 -38.53 23.88
CA LYS A 139 5.70 -37.07 23.92
C LYS A 139 6.56 -36.28 22.92
N ARG A 140 7.80 -36.70 22.66
CA ARG A 140 8.66 -36.07 21.65
C ARG A 140 8.18 -36.38 20.24
N VAL A 141 7.78 -37.62 19.96
CA VAL A 141 7.21 -38.03 18.69
C VAL A 141 5.91 -37.26 18.43
N GLU A 142 5.02 -37.14 19.42
CA GLU A 142 3.76 -36.40 19.30
C GLU A 142 3.98 -34.90 19.09
N ARG A 143 5.00 -34.31 19.75
CA ARG A 143 5.43 -32.91 19.51
C ARG A 143 6.01 -32.69 18.11
N HIS A 144 6.67 -33.70 17.53
CA HIS A 144 7.17 -33.65 16.16
C HIS A 144 6.05 -33.85 15.13
N LYS A 145 5.10 -34.75 15.41
CA LYS A 145 3.94 -35.03 14.56
C LYS A 145 2.97 -33.84 14.52
N SER A 146 2.64 -33.25 15.67
CA SER A 146 1.87 -32.01 15.75
C SER A 146 2.57 -30.80 15.11
N ARG A 147 3.91 -30.81 15.00
CA ARG A 147 4.68 -29.81 14.24
C ARG A 147 4.67 -30.05 12.73
N GLN A 148 4.45 -31.29 12.28
CA GLN A 148 4.39 -31.65 10.86
C GLN A 148 2.97 -31.62 10.29
N GLU A 149 1.93 -31.78 11.12
CA GLU A 149 0.53 -31.88 10.67
C GLU A 149 -0.22 -30.53 10.53
N THR A 150 0.40 -29.39 10.85
CA THR A 150 -0.13 -28.08 10.41
C THR A 150 0.35 -27.77 8.99
N VAL A 151 0.15 -28.69 8.05
CA VAL A 151 0.18 -28.37 6.62
C VAL A 151 -1.14 -27.69 6.33
N THR A 152 -1.20 -26.38 6.56
CA THR A 152 -2.25 -25.57 5.95
C THR A 152 -2.03 -25.67 4.44
N GLU A 153 -2.95 -26.32 3.73
CA GLU A 153 -2.93 -26.35 2.27
C GLU A 153 -2.75 -24.92 1.76
N ASP A 154 -1.65 -24.70 1.04
CA ASP A 154 -1.40 -23.41 0.41
C ASP A 154 -2.32 -23.32 -0.80
N THR A 155 -3.38 -22.51 -0.72
CA THR A 155 -4.38 -22.36 -1.79
C THR A 155 -3.85 -21.63 -3.03
N ILE A 156 -2.53 -21.40 -3.10
CA ILE A 156 -1.86 -20.68 -4.18
C ILE A 156 -1.61 -21.61 -5.36
N ASN A 157 -2.10 -21.24 -6.54
CA ASN A 157 -1.68 -21.88 -7.79
C ASN A 157 -0.31 -21.33 -8.21
N TYR A 158 0.76 -22.10 -8.02
CA TYR A 158 2.12 -21.65 -8.36
C TYR A 158 2.39 -21.64 -9.87
N HIS A 159 1.64 -22.40 -10.67
CA HIS A 159 1.88 -22.50 -12.10
C HIS A 159 1.55 -21.22 -12.87
N THR A 160 0.68 -20.37 -12.31
CA THR A 160 0.32 -19.06 -12.89
C THR A 160 1.28 -17.94 -12.50
N LYS A 161 2.18 -18.17 -11.53
CA LYS A 161 3.05 -17.12 -10.98
C LYS A 161 4.21 -16.79 -11.91
N ASP A 162 4.57 -15.51 -11.99
CA ASP A 162 5.78 -15.08 -12.66
C ASP A 162 7.02 -15.67 -11.98
N ASN A 163 8.10 -15.88 -12.73
CA ASN A 163 9.38 -16.34 -12.16
C ASN A 163 9.87 -15.44 -11.02
N SER A 164 9.73 -14.12 -11.15
CA SER A 164 10.12 -13.16 -10.11
C SER A 164 9.26 -13.29 -8.84
N LYS A 165 7.98 -13.66 -8.99
CA LYS A 165 7.07 -13.93 -7.87
C LYS A 165 7.44 -15.23 -7.19
N LEU A 166 7.71 -16.30 -7.95
CA LEU A 166 8.20 -17.58 -7.41
C LEU A 166 9.49 -17.39 -6.60
N GLN A 167 10.47 -16.66 -7.13
CA GLN A 167 11.71 -16.34 -6.43
C GLN A 167 11.47 -15.55 -5.14
N THR A 168 10.53 -14.62 -5.15
CA THR A 168 10.14 -13.85 -3.95
C THR A 168 9.51 -14.76 -2.89
N LEU A 169 8.59 -15.65 -3.29
CA LEU A 169 7.97 -16.62 -2.38
C LEU A 169 9.00 -17.59 -1.78
N LEU A 170 9.96 -18.06 -2.59
CA LEU A 170 11.06 -18.91 -2.12
C LEU A 170 11.94 -18.17 -1.12
N ARG A 171 12.31 -16.92 -1.43
CA ARG A 171 13.10 -16.05 -0.53
C ARG A 171 12.42 -15.87 0.83
N ASP A 172 11.13 -15.56 0.80
CA ASP A 172 10.31 -15.34 1.97
C ASP A 172 10.23 -16.59 2.87
N ARG A 173 10.28 -17.78 2.25
CA ARG A 173 10.32 -19.09 2.92
C ARG A 173 11.74 -19.58 3.23
N ARG A 174 12.78 -18.77 2.94
CA ARG A 174 14.21 -19.11 3.09
C ARG A 174 14.60 -20.37 2.32
N LEU A 175 14.00 -20.58 1.16
CA LEU A 175 14.27 -21.70 0.25
C LEU A 175 15.26 -21.27 -0.85
N PRO A 176 16.02 -22.23 -1.43
CA PRO A 176 16.90 -21.96 -2.57
C PRO A 176 16.11 -21.43 -3.78
N GLN A 177 16.66 -20.40 -4.44
CA GLN A 177 16.06 -19.70 -5.59
C GLN A 177 16.62 -20.16 -6.94
N ASP A 178 17.64 -21.00 -6.92
CA ASP A 178 18.31 -21.56 -8.11
C ASP A 178 17.51 -22.73 -8.72
N GLY A 179 17.75 -23.00 -10.00
CA GLY A 179 17.12 -24.10 -10.73
C GLY A 179 16.04 -23.67 -11.72
N THR A 180 15.34 -24.66 -12.28
CA THR A 180 14.28 -24.41 -13.27
C THR A 180 12.99 -23.90 -12.61
N ARG A 181 12.08 -23.36 -13.43
CA ARG A 181 10.75 -22.92 -12.98
C ARG A 181 9.99 -24.04 -12.27
N GLU A 182 10.02 -25.25 -12.82
CA GLU A 182 9.34 -26.43 -12.29
C GLU A 182 9.95 -26.89 -10.96
N GLU A 183 11.26 -26.74 -10.79
CA GLU A 183 11.93 -27.03 -9.53
C GLU A 183 11.54 -26.01 -8.44
N MET A 184 11.46 -24.72 -8.79
CA MET A 184 10.96 -23.68 -7.90
C MET A 184 9.52 -23.95 -7.44
N ILE A 185 8.63 -24.31 -8.38
CA ILE A 185 7.23 -24.67 -8.09
C ILE A 185 7.17 -25.87 -7.14
N LYS A 186 7.86 -26.97 -7.46
CA LYS A 186 7.89 -28.18 -6.61
C LYS A 186 8.38 -27.90 -5.19
N ARG A 187 9.34 -26.98 -5.02
CA ARG A 187 9.81 -26.58 -3.68
C ARG A 187 8.73 -25.83 -2.91
N LEU A 188 8.01 -24.91 -3.55
CA LEU A 188 6.92 -24.16 -2.93
C LEU A 188 5.72 -25.04 -2.58
N GLU A 189 5.41 -26.04 -3.41
CA GLU A 189 4.35 -27.02 -3.13
C GLU A 189 4.67 -27.90 -1.93
N ARG A 190 5.95 -28.24 -1.72
CA ARG A 190 6.40 -29.05 -0.57
C ARG A 190 6.39 -28.30 0.76
N VAL A 191 6.51 -26.98 0.72
CA VAL A 191 6.70 -26.14 1.92
C VAL A 191 5.71 -24.98 1.87
N PRO A 192 4.52 -25.10 2.48
CA PRO A 192 3.51 -24.04 2.46
C PRO A 192 3.96 -22.79 3.22
N ALA A 193 3.34 -21.64 2.92
CA ALA A 193 3.60 -20.42 3.66
C ALA A 193 3.12 -20.52 5.12
N ASN A 194 4.02 -20.33 6.08
CA ASN A 194 3.68 -20.26 7.51
C ASN A 194 4.04 -18.88 8.07
N TYR A 195 3.11 -17.92 7.88
CA TYR A 195 3.28 -16.55 8.38
C TYR A 195 3.05 -16.42 9.89
N ASP A 196 2.34 -17.37 10.51
CA ASP A 196 1.98 -17.30 11.92
C ASP A 196 3.20 -17.46 12.84
N ASN A 197 4.27 -18.10 12.35
CA ASN A 197 5.53 -18.22 13.07
C ASN A 197 6.43 -16.97 12.97
N LEU A 198 6.12 -16.02 12.10
CA LEU A 198 6.93 -14.81 11.91
C LEU A 198 6.56 -13.71 12.88
N THR A 199 7.53 -12.87 13.26
CA THR A 199 7.29 -11.66 14.03
C THR A 199 6.56 -10.59 13.20
N ALA A 200 5.95 -9.61 13.88
CA ALA A 200 5.25 -8.53 13.19
C ALA A 200 6.21 -7.63 12.39
N GLU A 201 7.46 -7.54 12.83
CA GLU A 201 8.57 -6.82 12.20
C GLU A 201 9.04 -7.53 10.93
N GLU A 202 9.28 -8.85 10.99
CA GLU A 202 9.64 -9.66 9.82
C GLU A 202 8.57 -9.56 8.73
N ILE A 203 7.30 -9.68 9.11
CA ILE A 203 6.17 -9.51 8.16
C ILE A 203 6.18 -8.10 7.56
N THR A 204 6.48 -7.06 8.34
CA THR A 204 6.61 -5.69 7.81
C THR A 204 7.75 -5.59 6.79
N HIS A 205 8.89 -6.23 7.04
CA HIS A 205 9.99 -6.27 6.07
C HIS A 205 9.59 -6.98 4.77
N MET A 206 8.85 -8.08 4.85
CA MET A 206 8.32 -8.77 3.66
C MET A 206 7.36 -7.89 2.87
N LEU A 207 6.44 -7.18 3.55
CA LEU A 207 5.54 -6.22 2.91
C LEU A 207 6.31 -5.11 2.18
N ILE A 208 7.40 -4.61 2.78
CA ILE A 208 8.27 -3.59 2.17
C ILE A 208 8.97 -4.15 0.93
N ALA A 209 9.56 -5.35 1.04
CA ALA A 209 10.26 -6.01 -0.07
C ALA A 209 9.32 -6.27 -1.26
N ARG A 210 8.03 -6.50 -1.00
CA ARG A 210 6.98 -6.67 -2.01
C ARG A 210 6.40 -5.36 -2.54
N GLY A 211 6.90 -4.20 -2.10
CA GLY A 211 6.48 -2.89 -2.58
C GLY A 211 5.11 -2.40 -2.07
N LEU A 212 4.59 -2.98 -0.98
CA LEU A 212 3.31 -2.54 -0.41
C LEU A 212 3.47 -1.21 0.34
N LYS A 213 2.40 -0.42 0.38
CA LYS A 213 2.36 0.86 1.13
C LYS A 213 1.89 0.65 2.57
N MET A 214 2.20 1.59 3.46
CA MET A 214 1.70 1.58 4.85
C MET A 214 2.01 0.26 5.58
N THR A 215 3.20 -0.29 5.41
CA THR A 215 3.58 -1.65 5.87
C THR A 215 3.68 -1.80 7.40
N ALA A 216 3.85 -0.68 8.10
CA ALA A 216 3.85 -0.63 9.57
C ALA A 216 2.45 -0.57 10.19
N LEU A 217 1.40 -0.43 9.38
CA LEU A 217 0.02 -0.26 9.85
C LEU A 217 -0.64 -1.61 10.17
N GLY A 218 -1.39 -1.64 11.28
CA GLY A 218 -2.22 -2.78 11.68
C GLY A 218 -1.53 -3.77 12.60
N SER A 219 -2.32 -4.68 13.16
CA SER A 219 -1.85 -5.83 13.93
C SER A 219 -1.09 -6.81 13.02
N LYS A 220 -0.40 -7.78 13.63
CA LYS A 220 0.25 -8.89 12.90
C LYS A 220 -0.75 -9.59 11.96
N ASP A 221 -1.96 -9.89 12.42
CA ASP A 221 -2.97 -10.59 11.61
C ASP A 221 -3.39 -9.81 10.36
N ILE A 222 -3.53 -8.48 10.48
CA ILE A 222 -3.82 -7.63 9.31
C ILE A 222 -2.66 -7.71 8.32
N LYS A 223 -1.42 -7.61 8.80
CA LYS A 223 -0.25 -7.71 7.94
C LYS A 223 -0.15 -9.07 7.25
N ILE A 224 -0.48 -10.17 7.94
CA ILE A 224 -0.57 -11.52 7.34
C ILE A 224 -1.63 -11.57 6.24
N LYS A 225 -2.84 -11.03 6.49
CA LYS A 225 -3.90 -10.96 5.47
C LYS A 225 -3.44 -10.20 4.22
N ARG A 226 -2.68 -9.13 4.39
CA ARG A 226 -2.11 -8.34 3.28
C ARG A 226 -1.05 -9.11 2.49
N LEU A 227 -0.20 -9.90 3.16
CA LEU A 227 0.74 -10.80 2.47
C LEU A 227 0.00 -11.86 1.66
N LYS A 228 -0.98 -12.55 2.27
CA LYS A 228 -1.80 -13.56 1.58
C LYS A 228 -2.51 -12.98 0.36
N LEU A 229 -3.11 -11.79 0.50
CA LEU A 229 -3.72 -11.07 -0.62
C LEU A 229 -2.73 -10.74 -1.74
N ASN A 230 -1.47 -10.47 -1.41
CA ASN A 230 -0.42 -10.27 -2.41
C ASN A 230 0.09 -11.58 -3.01
N ASP A 231 0.02 -12.70 -2.30
CA ASP A 231 0.36 -14.04 -2.82
C ASP A 231 -0.65 -14.54 -3.86
N GLU A 232 -1.90 -14.11 -3.75
CA GLU A 232 -2.93 -14.35 -4.76
C GLU A 232 -2.55 -13.75 -6.12
N MET A 233 -1.78 -12.65 -6.16
CA MET A 233 -1.32 -12.04 -7.40
C MET A 233 -0.26 -12.89 -8.10
N ASP A 234 -0.32 -12.97 -9.43
CA ASP A 234 0.64 -13.73 -10.22
C ASP A 234 1.99 -13.03 -10.38
N ARG A 235 1.96 -11.69 -10.41
CA ARG A 235 3.14 -10.86 -10.62
C ARG A 235 3.82 -10.41 -9.32
N ASN A 236 5.12 -10.16 -9.41
CA ASN A 236 5.87 -9.57 -8.31
C ASN A 236 5.70 -8.05 -8.26
N THR A 237 4.85 -7.57 -7.34
CA THR A 237 4.62 -6.13 -7.14
C THR A 237 5.84 -5.36 -6.64
N GLY A 238 6.85 -6.05 -6.08
CA GLY A 238 8.12 -5.45 -5.68
C GLY A 238 9.08 -5.22 -6.85
N ASN A 239 8.83 -5.85 -8.01
CA ASN A 239 9.66 -5.69 -9.20
C ASN A 239 9.17 -4.49 -10.03
N SER A 240 9.84 -3.35 -9.87
CA SER A 240 9.49 -2.12 -10.58
C SER A 240 9.71 -2.23 -12.10
N ALA A 241 10.73 -2.95 -12.54
CA ALA A 241 11.03 -3.12 -13.97
C ALA A 241 9.93 -3.91 -14.69
N GLU A 242 9.50 -5.04 -14.12
CA GLU A 242 8.35 -5.80 -14.64
C GLU A 242 7.06 -5.00 -14.54
N SER A 243 6.83 -4.27 -13.44
CA SER A 243 5.65 -3.43 -13.29
C SER A 243 5.54 -2.35 -14.37
N VAL A 244 6.67 -1.79 -14.84
CA VAL A 244 6.69 -0.86 -15.97
C VAL A 244 6.29 -1.56 -17.27
N LEU A 245 6.82 -2.77 -17.51
CA LEU A 245 6.46 -3.55 -18.71
C LEU A 245 4.98 -3.93 -18.73
N TYR A 246 4.41 -4.35 -17.60
CA TYR A 246 2.96 -4.58 -17.48
C TYR A 246 2.17 -3.32 -17.82
N GLY A 247 2.54 -2.16 -17.27
CA GLY A 247 1.87 -0.89 -17.56
C GLY A 247 1.99 -0.46 -19.02
N GLN A 248 3.14 -0.69 -19.65
CA GLN A 248 3.33 -0.44 -21.08
C GLN A 248 2.47 -1.39 -21.92
N LEU A 249 2.51 -2.69 -21.63
CA LEU A 249 1.74 -3.69 -22.36
C LEU A 249 0.24 -3.38 -22.31
N PHE A 250 -0.28 -3.03 -21.14
CA PHE A 250 -1.67 -2.59 -20.97
C PHE A 250 -2.00 -1.37 -21.83
N ALA A 251 -1.16 -0.34 -21.81
CA ALA A 251 -1.39 0.86 -22.62
C ALA A 251 -1.39 0.54 -24.14
N TYR A 252 -0.47 -0.32 -24.59
CA TYR A 252 -0.39 -0.73 -25.99
C TYR A 252 -1.50 -1.69 -26.39
N GLU A 253 -1.99 -2.55 -25.51
CA GLU A 253 -3.17 -3.38 -25.73
C GLU A 253 -4.42 -2.51 -25.93
N TRP A 254 -4.62 -1.53 -25.04
CA TRP A 254 -5.72 -0.57 -25.15
C TRP A 254 -5.66 0.17 -26.50
N MET A 255 -4.48 0.69 -26.87
CA MET A 255 -4.31 1.36 -28.16
C MET A 255 -4.54 0.41 -29.34
N THR A 256 -4.09 -0.85 -29.25
CA THR A 256 -4.28 -1.86 -30.31
C THR A 256 -5.76 -2.22 -30.49
N THR A 257 -6.51 -2.30 -29.38
CA THR A 257 -7.95 -2.58 -29.39
C THR A 257 -8.76 -1.46 -30.05
N HIS A 258 -8.31 -0.20 -29.89
CA HIS A 258 -8.98 0.97 -30.47
C HIS A 258 -8.47 1.32 -31.88
N ALA A 259 -7.29 0.83 -32.28
CA ALA A 259 -6.68 1.11 -33.58
C ALA A 259 -7.59 0.80 -34.79
N PRO A 260 -8.35 -0.32 -34.84
CA PRO A 260 -9.30 -0.57 -35.92
C PRO A 260 -10.38 0.51 -36.03
N LYS A 261 -10.90 0.96 -34.89
CA LYS A 261 -11.92 2.02 -34.85
C LYS A 261 -11.34 3.36 -35.32
N ASP A 262 -10.15 3.73 -34.85
CA ASP A 262 -9.46 4.94 -35.31
C ASP A 262 -9.23 4.93 -36.83
N LEU A 263 -8.92 3.75 -37.39
CA LEU A 263 -8.73 3.58 -38.82
C LEU A 263 -10.06 3.73 -39.60
N GLU A 264 -11.15 3.14 -39.12
CA GLU A 264 -12.48 3.29 -39.73
C GLU A 264 -13.02 4.72 -39.63
N ASP A 265 -12.82 5.37 -38.48
CA ASP A 265 -13.16 6.79 -38.27
C ASP A 265 -12.36 7.69 -39.21
N ALA A 266 -11.08 7.37 -39.48
CA ALA A 266 -10.26 8.09 -40.45
C ALA A 266 -10.75 7.89 -41.89
N LYS A 267 -11.15 6.67 -42.28
CA LYS A 267 -11.72 6.36 -43.61
C LYS A 267 -13.04 7.10 -43.84
N SER A 268 -13.90 7.13 -42.84
CA SER A 268 -15.25 7.70 -42.91
C SER A 268 -15.26 9.21 -42.63
N SER A 269 -14.09 9.81 -42.35
CA SER A 269 -14.00 11.18 -41.86
C SER A 269 -14.48 12.22 -42.87
N GLN A 270 -15.55 12.94 -42.51
CA GLN A 270 -16.01 14.12 -43.25
C GLN A 270 -15.42 15.45 -42.74
N LYS A 271 -14.38 15.39 -41.90
CA LYS A 271 -13.77 16.53 -41.20
C LYS A 271 -13.50 17.78 -42.06
N TYR A 272 -13.14 17.58 -43.34
CA TYR A 272 -12.74 18.65 -44.25
C TYR A 272 -13.85 19.14 -45.19
N ALA A 273 -15.02 18.50 -45.24
CA ALA A 273 -16.06 18.78 -46.23
C ALA A 273 -16.50 20.26 -46.23
N ASN A 274 -16.64 20.83 -45.03
CA ASN A 274 -17.16 22.18 -44.82
C ASN A 274 -16.07 23.26 -44.69
N TRP A 275 -14.80 22.93 -44.91
CA TRP A 275 -13.71 23.90 -44.77
C TRP A 275 -13.60 24.81 -46.00
N HIS A 276 -13.24 26.08 -45.79
CA HIS A 276 -12.92 27.02 -46.86
C HIS A 276 -11.58 26.67 -47.53
N ALA A 277 -11.44 27.01 -48.81
CA ALA A 277 -10.27 26.70 -49.63
C ALA A 277 -8.97 27.24 -49.01
N ASP A 278 -8.96 28.47 -48.49
CA ASP A 278 -7.77 29.06 -47.86
C ASP A 278 -7.27 28.26 -46.66
N ARG A 279 -8.20 27.72 -45.86
CA ARG A 279 -7.88 26.88 -44.70
C ARG A 279 -7.31 25.53 -45.13
N LEU A 280 -7.85 24.94 -46.20
CA LEU A 280 -7.34 23.69 -46.78
C LEU A 280 -5.93 23.88 -47.33
N LEU A 281 -5.70 24.96 -48.09
CA LEU A 281 -4.39 25.32 -48.64
C LEU A 281 -3.36 25.56 -47.53
N LYS A 282 -3.73 26.27 -46.46
CA LYS A 282 -2.87 26.48 -45.30
C LYS A 282 -2.44 25.15 -44.68
N LEU A 283 -3.38 24.25 -44.41
CA LEU A 283 -3.09 22.94 -43.82
C LEU A 283 -2.25 22.03 -44.75
N LEU A 284 -2.52 22.07 -46.07
CA LEU A 284 -1.71 21.34 -47.06
C LEU A 284 -0.26 21.83 -47.04
N LYS A 285 -0.03 23.16 -47.00
CA LYS A 285 1.32 23.75 -46.88
C LYS A 285 2.01 23.32 -45.58
N GLU A 286 1.32 23.43 -44.44
CA GLU A 286 1.84 23.01 -43.13
C GLU A 286 2.28 21.53 -43.12
N ARG A 287 1.52 20.67 -43.82
CA ARG A 287 1.81 19.25 -43.94
C ARG A 287 2.75 18.89 -45.09
N LYS A 288 3.28 19.89 -45.81
CA LYS A 288 4.16 19.73 -46.98
C LYS A 288 3.53 18.88 -48.09
N LEU A 289 2.22 19.02 -48.29
CA LEU A 289 1.46 18.35 -49.33
C LEU A 289 1.27 19.26 -50.55
N VAL A 290 1.05 18.65 -51.72
CA VAL A 290 0.79 19.40 -52.96
C VAL A 290 -0.48 20.26 -52.78
N CYS A 291 -0.40 21.54 -53.17
CA CYS A 291 -1.49 22.53 -52.99
C CYS A 291 -2.33 22.81 -54.25
N LYS A 292 -1.97 22.26 -55.41
CA LYS A 292 -2.66 22.51 -56.69
C LYS A 292 -4.03 21.78 -56.75
N GLY A 293 -4.88 22.10 -57.72
CA GLY A 293 -6.10 21.34 -58.03
C GLY A 293 -7.38 21.80 -57.30
N SER A 294 -8.50 21.13 -57.58
CA SER A 294 -9.83 21.47 -57.04
C SER A 294 -9.93 21.26 -55.53
N LYS A 295 -10.95 21.87 -54.90
CA LYS A 295 -11.22 21.72 -53.46
C LYS A 295 -11.37 20.24 -53.07
N GLU A 296 -12.06 19.45 -53.89
CA GLU A 296 -12.30 18.03 -53.68
C GLU A 296 -10.98 17.24 -53.72
N GLN A 297 -10.10 17.57 -54.67
CA GLN A 297 -8.77 16.95 -54.77
C GLN A 297 -7.88 17.31 -53.55
N GLN A 298 -7.97 18.53 -53.05
CA GLN A 298 -7.29 18.98 -51.84
C GLN A 298 -7.79 18.25 -50.60
N ILE A 299 -9.13 18.12 -50.44
CA ILE A 299 -9.76 17.35 -49.35
C ILE A 299 -9.33 15.89 -49.40
N LYS A 300 -9.36 15.27 -50.59
CA LYS A 300 -8.94 13.87 -50.77
C LYS A 300 -7.49 13.67 -50.32
N ARG A 301 -6.56 14.54 -50.74
CA ARG A 301 -5.16 14.49 -50.29
C ARG A 301 -5.00 14.56 -48.77
N LEU A 302 -5.75 15.44 -48.12
CA LEU A 302 -5.71 15.56 -46.64
C LEU A 302 -6.25 14.30 -45.96
N ARG A 303 -7.33 13.69 -46.49
CA ARG A 303 -7.87 12.42 -46.00
C ARG A 303 -6.88 11.27 -46.19
N ASP A 304 -6.28 11.16 -47.38
CA ASP A 304 -5.28 10.13 -47.69
C ASP A 304 -4.04 10.26 -46.78
N ASP A 305 -3.58 11.49 -46.50
CA ASP A 305 -2.50 11.76 -45.55
C ASP A 305 -2.88 11.40 -44.11
N ASP A 306 -4.07 11.78 -43.64
CA ASP A 306 -4.56 11.38 -42.31
C ASP A 306 -4.65 9.85 -42.19
N LEU A 307 -5.23 9.17 -43.18
CA LEU A 307 -5.36 7.72 -43.21
C LEU A 307 -3.98 7.05 -43.18
N LYS A 308 -3.01 7.57 -43.94
CA LYS A 308 -1.63 7.07 -43.93
C LYS A 308 -0.97 7.25 -42.56
N ARG A 309 -1.17 8.40 -41.91
CA ARG A 309 -0.63 8.67 -40.56
C ARG A 309 -1.25 7.76 -39.50
N VAL A 310 -2.57 7.60 -39.52
CA VAL A 310 -3.28 6.70 -38.59
C VAL A 310 -2.86 5.26 -38.83
N SER A 311 -2.82 4.79 -40.09
CA SER A 311 -2.36 3.44 -40.43
C SER A 311 -0.92 3.19 -39.97
N LYS A 312 0.00 4.15 -40.17
CA LYS A 312 1.37 4.06 -39.67
C LYS A 312 1.41 3.93 -38.14
N LYS A 313 0.67 4.79 -37.43
CA LYS A 313 0.58 4.73 -35.96
C LYS A 313 0.01 3.41 -35.46
N CYS A 314 -1.03 2.88 -36.12
CA CYS A 314 -1.62 1.58 -35.77
C CYS A 314 -0.57 0.47 -35.89
N LYS A 315 0.19 0.44 -36.99
CA LYS A 315 1.28 -0.54 -37.19
C LYS A 315 2.36 -0.41 -36.10
N GLU A 316 2.80 0.81 -35.81
CA GLU A 316 3.81 1.06 -34.75
C GLU A 316 3.32 0.59 -33.38
N VAL A 317 2.05 0.85 -33.04
CA VAL A 317 1.41 0.38 -31.80
C VAL A 317 1.38 -1.14 -31.74
N THR A 318 0.96 -1.82 -32.81
CA THR A 318 0.95 -3.29 -32.88
C THR A 318 2.35 -3.87 -32.76
N THR A 319 3.35 -3.32 -33.45
CA THR A 319 4.75 -3.78 -33.36
C THR A 319 5.27 -3.65 -31.93
N LYS A 320 5.04 -2.50 -31.28
CA LYS A 320 5.46 -2.28 -29.89
C LYS A 320 4.74 -3.21 -28.92
N TYR A 321 3.44 -3.42 -29.10
CA TYR A 321 2.67 -4.37 -28.31
C TYR A 321 3.28 -5.78 -28.37
N VAL A 322 3.54 -6.29 -29.58
CA VAL A 322 4.15 -7.63 -29.76
C VAL A 322 5.55 -7.69 -29.14
N SER A 323 6.36 -6.64 -29.33
CA SER A 323 7.70 -6.56 -28.74
C SER A 323 7.68 -6.59 -27.21
N PHE A 324 6.85 -5.76 -26.57
CA PHE A 324 6.72 -5.73 -25.12
C PHE A 324 6.14 -7.03 -24.55
N LYS A 325 5.20 -7.65 -25.29
CA LYS A 325 4.64 -8.95 -24.89
C LYS A 325 5.74 -10.01 -24.87
N ALA A 326 6.53 -10.13 -25.94
CA ALA A 326 7.61 -11.10 -26.03
C ALA A 326 8.68 -10.88 -24.94
N GLU A 327 9.08 -9.62 -24.71
CA GLU A 327 10.03 -9.28 -23.64
C GLU A 327 9.50 -9.65 -22.25
N LEU A 328 8.21 -9.41 -21.99
CA LEU A 328 7.61 -9.75 -20.71
C LEU A 328 7.48 -11.26 -20.52
N GLU A 329 7.00 -11.99 -21.54
CA GLU A 329 6.89 -13.46 -21.54
C GLU A 329 8.23 -14.15 -21.29
N GLU A 330 9.32 -13.63 -21.88
CA GLU A 330 10.67 -14.10 -21.63
C GLU A 330 11.08 -13.93 -20.15
N ARG A 331 10.79 -12.77 -19.56
CA ARG A 331 11.14 -12.47 -18.16
C ARG A 331 10.32 -13.27 -17.15
N VAL A 332 9.00 -13.35 -17.36
CA VAL A 332 8.11 -14.06 -16.43
C VAL A 332 8.22 -15.58 -16.58
N GLY A 333 8.69 -16.07 -17.74
CA GLY A 333 8.96 -17.49 -18.00
C GLY A 333 7.73 -18.32 -18.35
N HIS A 334 6.63 -17.67 -18.76
CA HIS A 334 5.44 -18.34 -19.29
C HIS A 334 4.64 -17.39 -20.20
N PRO A 335 3.75 -17.93 -21.04
CA PRO A 335 2.84 -17.10 -21.84
C PRO A 335 1.94 -16.26 -20.95
N ILE A 336 1.66 -15.03 -21.39
CA ILE A 336 0.78 -14.10 -20.69
C ILE A 336 -0.51 -13.98 -21.49
N ASP A 337 -1.64 -14.29 -20.85
CA ASP A 337 -2.93 -13.88 -21.38
C ASP A 337 -3.01 -12.36 -21.22
N CYS A 338 -2.92 -11.67 -22.35
CA CYS A 338 -2.78 -10.23 -22.41
C CYS A 338 -4.00 -9.48 -21.92
N LYS A 339 -5.12 -10.18 -21.68
CA LYS A 339 -6.25 -9.67 -20.90
C LYS A 339 -5.90 -9.46 -19.42
N VAL A 340 -4.66 -9.02 -19.13
CA VAL A 340 -4.18 -8.55 -17.85
C VAL A 340 -5.05 -7.37 -17.49
N SER A 341 -6.18 -7.68 -16.88
CA SER A 341 -7.21 -6.72 -16.64
C SER A 341 -6.69 -5.86 -15.52
N ASP A 342 -6.49 -4.57 -15.79
CA ASP A 342 -6.38 -3.52 -14.78
C ASP A 342 -7.42 -3.72 -13.66
N HIS A 343 -8.55 -4.38 -13.96
CA HIS A 343 -9.55 -4.80 -13.00
C HIS A 343 -9.01 -5.68 -11.86
N GLU A 344 -8.20 -6.69 -12.12
CA GLU A 344 -7.69 -7.59 -11.08
C GLU A 344 -6.72 -6.86 -10.16
N ASP A 345 -5.77 -6.13 -10.74
CA ASP A 345 -4.84 -5.27 -9.99
C ASP A 345 -5.57 -4.19 -9.18
N ASN A 346 -6.61 -3.58 -9.75
CA ASN A 346 -7.43 -2.59 -9.04
C ASN A 346 -8.28 -3.24 -7.95
N LEU A 347 -8.77 -4.46 -8.15
CA LEU A 347 -9.50 -5.23 -7.15
C LEU A 347 -8.57 -5.60 -5.98
N HIS A 348 -7.36 -6.08 -6.25
CA HIS A 348 -6.35 -6.35 -5.21
C HIS A 348 -5.97 -5.08 -4.45
N ARG A 349 -5.72 -3.96 -5.15
CA ARG A 349 -5.46 -2.66 -4.50
C ARG A 349 -6.63 -2.20 -3.63
N SER A 350 -7.87 -2.39 -4.11
CA SER A 350 -9.08 -2.05 -3.36
C SER A 350 -9.23 -2.89 -2.09
N LYS A 351 -9.03 -4.21 -2.20
CA LYS A 351 -9.03 -5.13 -1.05
C LYS A 351 -7.93 -4.77 -0.03
N ASP A 352 -6.72 -4.48 -0.48
CA ASP A 352 -5.62 -4.06 0.40
C ASP A 352 -5.93 -2.74 1.11
N TYR A 353 -6.51 -1.78 0.37
CA TYR A 353 -6.96 -0.52 0.95
C TYR A 353 -8.04 -0.72 2.02
N ALA A 354 -9.00 -1.62 1.81
CA ALA A 354 -10.02 -1.94 2.80
C ALA A 354 -9.41 -2.52 4.09
N LEU A 355 -8.39 -3.38 3.98
CA LEU A 355 -7.64 -3.88 5.13
C LEU A 355 -6.91 -2.76 5.88
N GLN A 356 -6.31 -1.82 5.15
CA GLN A 356 -5.66 -0.65 5.74
C GLN A 356 -6.66 0.26 6.48
N GLU A 357 -7.83 0.52 5.90
CA GLU A 357 -8.87 1.33 6.55
C GLU A 357 -9.41 0.65 7.81
N ALA A 358 -9.65 -0.66 7.77
CA ALA A 358 -10.03 -1.43 8.95
C ALA A 358 -8.95 -1.33 10.06
N ALA A 359 -7.66 -1.39 9.68
CA ALA A 359 -6.55 -1.23 10.61
C ALA A 359 -6.50 0.16 11.26
N LYS A 360 -6.77 1.23 10.48
CA LYS A 360 -6.84 2.60 11.00
C LYS A 360 -8.01 2.77 11.97
N ALA A 361 -9.16 2.17 11.65
CA ALA A 361 -10.34 2.20 12.52
C ALA A 361 -10.08 1.50 13.87
N GLN A 362 -9.40 0.34 13.84
CA GLN A 362 -9.06 -0.42 15.05
C GLN A 362 -8.04 0.27 15.95
N LYS A 363 -7.15 1.10 15.39
CA LYS A 363 -6.11 1.78 16.19
C LYS A 363 -6.69 2.76 17.21
N GLY A 364 -8.00 3.02 17.15
CA GLY A 364 -8.66 4.10 17.85
C GLY A 364 -8.10 5.42 17.34
N LYS A 365 -8.95 6.38 16.97
CA LYS A 365 -8.50 7.75 17.17
C LYS A 365 -8.24 7.81 18.67
N ALA A 366 -6.98 7.98 19.10
CA ALA A 366 -6.73 8.43 20.46
C ALA A 366 -7.62 9.67 20.59
N LYS A 367 -8.77 9.51 21.27
CA LYS A 367 -9.63 10.64 21.58
C LYS A 367 -8.77 11.41 22.55
N PHE A 368 -8.01 12.37 22.04
CA PHE A 368 -7.42 13.38 22.88
C PHE A 368 -8.54 13.88 23.79
N PRO A 369 -8.26 14.13 25.09
CA PRO A 369 -9.26 14.60 26.03
C PRO A 369 -10.05 15.71 25.35
N THR A 370 -11.29 15.37 25.05
CA THR A 370 -12.23 16.23 24.35
C THR A 370 -12.85 17.01 25.49
N CYS A 371 -12.64 18.34 25.53
CA CYS A 371 -13.20 19.24 26.55
C CYS A 371 -14.46 18.64 27.19
N GLU A 372 -14.35 18.21 28.44
CA GLU A 372 -15.38 17.42 29.15
C GLU A 372 -16.52 18.31 29.68
N TYR A 373 -16.56 19.57 29.24
CA TYR A 373 -17.59 20.53 29.62
C TYR A 373 -18.98 20.00 29.23
N ASP A 374 -19.90 19.95 30.19
CA ASP A 374 -21.26 19.51 29.92
C ASP A 374 -22.06 20.61 29.22
N TRP A 375 -21.98 20.62 27.89
CA TRP A 375 -22.55 21.66 27.05
C TRP A 375 -23.97 21.35 26.56
N LYS A 376 -24.53 20.16 26.87
CA LYS A 376 -25.78 19.69 26.23
C LYS A 376 -26.98 20.56 26.57
N ASP A 377 -27.02 21.11 27.78
CA ASP A 377 -28.10 21.99 28.25
C ASP A 377 -27.80 23.48 28.00
N SER A 378 -26.69 23.80 27.34
CA SER A 378 -26.35 25.17 26.99
C SER A 378 -27.35 25.76 25.99
N ARG A 379 -27.66 27.05 26.15
CA ARG A 379 -28.42 27.82 25.13
C ARG A 379 -27.73 27.85 23.76
N TRP A 380 -26.43 27.57 23.71
CA TRP A 380 -25.63 27.53 22.50
C TRP A 380 -25.58 26.13 21.86
N ALA A 381 -26.10 25.09 22.55
CA ALA A 381 -26.10 23.71 22.08
C ALA A 381 -26.75 23.48 20.70
N PRO A 382 -27.79 24.23 20.26
CA PRO A 382 -28.35 24.06 18.92
C PRO A 382 -27.42 24.53 17.78
N LYS A 383 -26.40 25.34 18.07
CA LYS A 383 -25.51 25.89 17.04
C LYS A 383 -24.50 24.86 16.53
N THR A 384 -24.11 24.99 15.27
CA THR A 384 -23.03 24.17 14.67
C THR A 384 -21.66 24.62 15.20
N GLU A 385 -20.67 23.72 15.18
CA GLU A 385 -19.30 24.03 15.61
C GLU A 385 -18.71 25.23 14.84
N ARG A 386 -19.02 25.35 13.55
CA ARG A 386 -18.61 26.48 12.72
C ARG A 386 -19.23 27.81 13.17
N GLU A 387 -20.54 27.82 13.41
CA GLU A 387 -21.21 29.03 13.91
C GLU A 387 -20.68 29.46 15.28
N LEU A 388 -20.41 28.48 16.16
CA LEU A 388 -19.83 28.72 17.47
C LEU A 388 -18.41 29.31 17.34
N GLY A 389 -17.58 28.75 16.47
CA GLY A 389 -16.24 29.27 16.18
C GLY A 389 -16.26 30.70 15.66
N ASP A 390 -17.14 30.99 14.69
CA ASP A 390 -17.30 32.35 14.14
C ASP A 390 -17.74 33.36 15.22
N MET A 391 -18.63 32.95 16.14
CA MET A 391 -19.05 33.79 17.26
C MET A 391 -17.91 34.04 18.24
N CYS A 392 -17.21 32.99 18.66
CA CYS A 392 -16.09 33.11 19.61
C CYS A 392 -14.99 34.02 19.06
N HIS A 393 -14.63 33.85 17.79
CA HIS A 393 -13.60 34.67 17.14
C HIS A 393 -14.00 36.14 17.06
N ARG A 394 -15.26 36.45 16.71
CA ARG A 394 -15.78 37.83 16.72
C ARG A 394 -15.77 38.46 18.11
N MET A 395 -15.91 37.64 19.15
CA MET A 395 -15.88 38.09 20.55
C MET A 395 -14.46 38.12 21.14
N GLY A 396 -13.43 37.83 20.34
CA GLY A 396 -12.03 37.95 20.75
C GLY A 396 -11.44 36.71 21.40
N MET A 397 -12.02 35.51 21.21
CA MET A 397 -11.40 34.26 21.65
C MET A 397 -10.03 34.09 20.97
N GLU A 398 -8.99 33.87 21.78
CA GLU A 398 -7.68 33.56 21.25
C GLU A 398 -7.63 32.11 20.77
N GLY A 399 -7.37 31.93 19.47
CA GLY A 399 -7.24 30.59 18.88
C GLY A 399 -8.57 29.89 18.58
N TRP A 400 -8.52 28.56 18.46
CA TRP A 400 -9.63 27.69 18.07
C TRP A 400 -9.82 26.57 19.08
N GLY A 401 -11.06 26.38 19.55
CA GLY A 401 -11.46 25.28 20.40
C GLY A 401 -11.25 23.91 19.73
N ALA A 402 -10.95 22.89 20.53
CA ALA A 402 -10.70 21.52 20.05
C ALA A 402 -11.96 20.83 19.53
N ASN A 403 -13.14 21.32 19.94
CA ASN A 403 -14.45 20.77 19.61
C ASN A 403 -15.56 21.77 19.97
N LYS A 404 -16.81 21.39 19.72
CA LYS A 404 -18.02 22.14 20.10
C LYS A 404 -18.10 22.51 21.59
N ALA A 405 -17.74 21.61 22.50
CA ALA A 405 -17.79 21.84 23.95
C ALA A 405 -16.87 22.99 24.37
N ALA A 406 -15.66 23.04 23.81
CA ALA A 406 -14.68 24.09 24.03
C ALA A 406 -15.22 25.49 23.65
N TYR A 407 -15.86 25.63 22.49
CA TYR A 407 -16.46 26.91 22.11
C TYR A 407 -17.60 27.32 23.03
N ILE A 408 -18.44 26.37 23.45
CA ILE A 408 -19.56 26.65 24.36
C ILE A 408 -19.02 27.05 25.74
N LYS A 409 -18.03 26.32 26.28
CA LYS A 409 -17.34 26.64 27.53
C LYS A 409 -16.80 28.07 27.50
N TRP A 410 -16.16 28.48 26.41
CA TRP A 410 -15.64 29.83 26.27
C TRP A 410 -16.77 30.89 26.23
N LEU A 411 -17.86 30.63 25.49
CA LEU A 411 -19.00 31.55 25.42
C LEU A 411 -19.74 31.72 26.76
N GLU A 412 -19.67 30.73 27.64
CA GLU A 412 -20.35 30.75 28.94
C GLU A 412 -19.45 31.24 30.06
N THR A 413 -18.17 30.86 30.06
CA THR A 413 -17.22 31.17 31.14
C THR A 413 -16.27 32.31 30.81
N GLY A 414 -16.14 32.70 29.54
CA GLY A 414 -15.18 33.68 29.05
C GLY A 414 -13.72 33.18 29.01
N SER A 415 -13.47 31.90 29.34
CA SER A 415 -12.14 31.33 29.39
C SER A 415 -12.12 29.88 28.91
N ILE A 416 -10.94 29.43 28.49
CA ILE A 416 -10.70 28.05 28.03
C ILE A 416 -9.25 27.69 28.34
N GLU A 417 -9.01 26.48 28.84
CA GLU A 417 -7.67 25.98 29.15
C GLU A 417 -6.94 25.54 27.88
N TYR A 418 -5.62 25.47 27.92
CA TYR A 418 -4.82 25.01 26.77
C TYR A 418 -5.15 23.56 26.36
N GLU A 419 -5.58 22.73 27.31
CA GLU A 419 -6.11 21.39 27.07
C GLU A 419 -7.29 21.37 26.10
N ASP A 420 -8.10 22.43 26.10
CA ASP A 420 -9.34 22.51 25.35
C ASP A 420 -9.17 23.18 23.98
N HIS A 421 -7.94 23.64 23.65
CA HIS A 421 -7.59 24.17 22.33
C HIS A 421 -7.24 23.07 21.32
N SER A 422 -7.49 23.34 20.03
CA SER A 422 -7.03 22.46 18.95
C SER A 422 -5.49 22.47 18.82
N LEU A 423 -4.90 21.41 18.26
CA LEU A 423 -3.44 21.37 18.04
C LEU A 423 -2.95 22.54 17.19
N GLY A 424 -3.66 22.83 16.08
CA GLY A 424 -3.34 23.96 15.21
C GLY A 424 -3.45 25.30 15.92
N SER A 425 -4.39 25.45 16.86
CA SER A 425 -4.50 26.65 17.68
C SER A 425 -3.34 26.82 18.65
N LEU A 426 -2.95 25.76 19.36
CA LEU A 426 -1.79 25.82 20.27
C LEU A 426 -0.52 26.15 19.51
N GLU A 427 -0.39 25.57 18.31
CA GLU A 427 0.65 25.91 17.37
C GLU A 427 0.65 27.41 17.01
N GLU A 428 -0.50 27.98 16.68
CA GLU A 428 -0.64 29.41 16.37
C GLU A 428 -0.31 30.30 17.57
N LEU A 429 -0.77 29.93 18.78
CA LEU A 429 -0.48 30.64 20.03
C LEU A 429 1.02 30.66 20.32
N CYS A 430 1.71 29.52 20.22
CA CYS A 430 3.17 29.47 20.36
C CYS A 430 3.87 30.40 19.35
N SER A 431 3.43 30.40 18.08
CA SER A 431 4.00 31.28 17.05
C SER A 431 3.76 32.76 17.35
N LYS A 432 2.56 33.14 17.80
CA LYS A 432 2.22 34.53 18.16
C LYS A 432 3.06 35.04 19.33
N ARG A 433 3.39 34.17 20.28
CA ARG A 433 4.22 34.49 21.45
C ARG A 433 5.72 34.29 21.23
N GLY A 434 6.15 33.96 20.01
CA GLY A 434 7.57 33.76 19.69
C GLY A 434 8.19 32.50 20.33
N ILE A 435 7.39 31.55 20.80
CA ILE A 435 7.82 30.32 21.45
C ILE A 435 8.31 29.34 20.38
N LYS A 436 9.57 28.89 20.49
CA LYS A 436 10.17 27.93 19.56
C LYS A 436 9.57 26.53 19.75
N LYS A 437 8.98 25.97 18.69
CA LYS A 437 8.40 24.62 18.62
C LYS A 437 8.94 23.85 17.40
N LYS A 438 8.88 22.52 17.43
CA LYS A 438 9.12 21.65 16.27
C LYS A 438 7.79 21.25 15.62
N SER A 439 7.79 21.03 14.30
CA SER A 439 6.60 20.59 13.56
C SER A 439 6.09 19.19 13.95
N THR A 440 6.91 18.41 14.65
CA THR A 440 6.55 17.07 15.15
C THR A 440 6.14 17.06 16.62
N ASP A 441 6.09 18.23 17.28
CA ASP A 441 5.75 18.31 18.70
C ASP A 441 4.29 17.94 18.95
N LYS A 442 4.07 17.13 19.99
CA LYS A 442 2.72 16.69 20.37
C LYS A 442 2.01 17.81 21.15
N LYS A 443 0.68 17.76 21.16
CA LYS A 443 -0.20 18.69 21.90
C LYS A 443 0.27 18.97 23.33
N THR A 444 0.64 17.92 24.07
CA THR A 444 1.11 18.02 25.46
C THR A 444 2.39 18.85 25.62
N VAL A 445 3.29 18.79 24.64
CA VAL A 445 4.53 19.59 24.63
C VAL A 445 4.20 21.07 24.41
N LEU A 446 3.29 21.36 23.47
CA LEU A 446 2.87 22.73 23.19
C LEU A 446 2.15 23.36 24.38
N ILE A 447 1.26 22.62 25.07
CA ILE A 447 0.59 23.07 26.30
C ILE A 447 1.63 23.43 27.36
N ARG A 448 2.63 22.56 27.58
CA ARG A 448 3.68 22.80 28.58
C ARG A 448 4.47 24.07 28.27
N LEU A 449 4.90 24.24 27.01
CA LEU A 449 5.65 25.43 26.58
C LEU A 449 4.86 26.73 26.78
N LEU A 450 3.55 26.71 26.51
CA LEU A 450 2.69 27.89 26.72
C LEU A 450 2.55 28.23 28.20
N ARG A 451 2.39 27.22 29.08
CA ARG A 451 2.35 27.43 30.53
C ARG A 451 3.67 27.97 31.08
N GLU A 452 4.80 27.39 30.67
CA GLU A 452 6.13 27.86 31.06
C GLU A 452 6.36 29.32 30.65
N ALA A 453 5.84 29.74 29.49
CA ALA A 453 5.88 31.12 29.05
C ALA A 453 4.99 32.03 29.91
N ASP A 454 3.75 31.63 30.20
CA ASP A 454 2.84 32.40 31.08
C ASP A 454 3.41 32.60 32.48
N GLU A 455 4.00 31.54 33.05
CA GLU A 455 4.65 31.59 34.37
C GLU A 455 5.86 32.55 34.37
N SER A 456 6.59 32.61 33.25
CA SER A 456 7.73 33.52 33.08
C SER A 456 7.32 34.99 32.88
N GLU A 457 6.12 35.24 32.33
CA GLU A 457 5.57 36.60 32.16
C GLU A 457 4.90 37.14 33.43
N ALA A 458 4.46 36.24 34.32
CA ALA A 458 3.82 36.59 35.60
C ALA A 458 4.81 36.84 36.76
N ALA A 459 6.06 36.39 36.61
CA ALA A 459 7.17 36.61 37.54
C ALA A 459 7.89 37.93 37.25
#